data_AF-A0A4P5XR33-F1
#
_entry.id   AF-A0A4P5XR33-F1
#
_cell.length_a   1.000
_cell.length_b   1.000
_cell.length_c   1.000
_cell.angle_alpha   90.00
_cell.angle_beta   90.00
_cell.angle_gamma   90.00
#
_symmetry.space_group_name_H-M   'P 1'
#
loop_
_entity.id
_entity.type
_entity.pdbx_description
1 polymer ?
#
loop_
_entity_poly.entity_id
_entity_poly.type
_entity_poly.pdbx_seq_one_letter_code
_entity_poly.pdbx_strand_id
1 'polypeptide(L)'
;MDAHLPQNGVEQRTDVASDLAKRLAPELRAAVDVEFTQLVREYRPMGRAEEVLVREMARHVVALAHAEKAEPSVLAMSATMVADIKDTDGDSGLDSALAASVTSDGTERVSRYRQGHERAFHLALRSLVKLQAARSSQSGRCDFEWDRFSAEEDCEAYLIEWARSRERRCPRCGQSRGDWIGSRCCWECRGCKMQVGMRWGTIFQGSRLPLLAWFRAILLQINFGELETEQLSHRIGVSRATTVRKLVASIREAMKSPNSDVLLVGLNRRPSLQDSS
;
A
#
# COMPACT_ATOMS: atom_id res chain seq x y z
N MET A 1 -5.04 4.62 70.00
CA MET A 1 -3.69 4.48 69.41
C MET A 1 -3.90 4.22 67.93
N ASP A 2 -4.16 5.27 67.16
CA ASP A 2 -4.34 5.17 65.72
C ASP A 2 -2.98 5.24 65.04
N ALA A 3 -2.59 4.15 64.41
CA ALA A 3 -1.39 4.06 63.60
C ALA A 3 -1.60 4.84 62.30
N HIS A 4 -0.98 6.02 62.22
CA HIS A 4 -0.84 6.78 60.99
C HIS A 4 0.05 5.99 60.01
N LEU A 5 -0.52 5.42 58.95
CA LEU A 5 0.25 4.92 57.81
C LEU A 5 0.84 6.11 57.03
N PRO A 6 2.10 6.03 56.58
CA PRO A 6 2.74 7.12 55.84
C PRO A 6 2.18 7.20 54.40
N GLN A 7 1.41 8.25 54.12
CA GLN A 7 0.85 8.54 52.79
C GLN A 7 1.89 9.01 51.76
N ASN A 8 3.12 9.36 52.20
CA ASN A 8 4.16 9.97 51.36
C ASN A 8 4.74 9.06 50.26
N GLY A 9 4.60 7.72 50.36
CA GLY A 9 5.20 6.79 49.40
C GLY A 9 4.40 6.58 48.11
N VAL A 10 3.10 6.92 48.10
CA VAL A 10 2.21 6.72 46.94
C VAL A 10 2.31 7.92 45.99
N GLU A 11 2.34 9.15 46.52
CA GLU A 11 2.45 10.39 45.73
C GLU A 11 3.79 10.49 44.97
N GLN A 12 4.92 10.15 45.62
CA GLN A 12 6.22 10.17 44.95
C GLN A 12 6.34 9.13 43.80
N ARG A 13 5.64 7.99 43.92
CA ARG A 13 5.68 6.91 42.92
C ARG A 13 4.82 7.24 41.69
N THR A 14 3.73 8.00 41.88
CA THR A 14 2.89 8.50 40.78
C THR A 14 3.57 9.62 39.98
N ASP A 15 4.38 10.46 40.64
CA ASP A 15 5.11 11.54 39.97
C ASP A 15 6.23 11.01 39.07
N VAL A 16 6.99 10.02 39.53
CA VAL A 16 8.06 9.38 38.73
C VAL A 16 7.48 8.65 37.52
N ALA A 17 6.34 7.96 37.66
CA ALA A 17 5.68 7.28 36.55
C ALA A 17 5.11 8.27 35.51
N SER A 18 4.54 9.39 35.97
CA SER A 18 4.03 10.47 35.13
C SER A 18 5.14 11.15 34.32
N ASP A 19 6.29 11.42 34.95
CA ASP A 19 7.42 12.08 34.29
C ASP A 19 8.13 11.16 33.30
N LEU A 20 8.26 9.87 33.63
CA LEU A 20 8.76 8.85 32.72
C LEU A 20 7.85 8.70 31.48
N ALA A 21 6.53 8.68 31.67
CA ALA A 21 5.56 8.60 30.57
C ALA A 21 5.65 9.80 29.61
N LYS A 22 5.84 11.02 30.14
CA LYS A 22 6.03 12.23 29.33
C LYS A 22 7.30 12.19 28.47
N ARG A 23 8.36 11.57 28.98
CA ARG A 23 9.64 11.44 28.28
C ARG A 23 9.64 10.35 27.22
N LEU A 24 9.00 9.20 27.50
CA LEU A 24 8.98 8.06 26.59
C LEU A 24 7.94 8.19 25.48
N ALA A 25 6.83 8.91 25.70
CA ALA A 25 5.75 9.01 24.72
C ALA A 25 6.18 9.60 23.35
N PRO A 26 7.00 10.66 23.26
CA PRO A 26 7.50 11.17 21.98
C PRO A 26 8.39 10.17 21.25
N GLU A 27 9.29 9.49 21.96
CA GLU A 27 10.19 8.49 21.39
C GLU A 27 9.40 7.30 20.83
N LEU A 28 8.41 6.82 21.57
CA LEU A 28 7.51 5.76 21.11
C LEU A 28 6.72 6.17 19.87
N ARG A 29 6.21 7.41 19.82
CA ARG A 29 5.52 7.93 18.62
C ARG A 29 6.46 7.96 17.42
N ALA A 30 7.67 8.48 17.59
CA ALA A 30 8.65 8.55 16.51
C ALA A 30 9.02 7.14 16.00
N ALA A 31 9.21 6.16 16.89
CA ALA A 31 9.44 4.78 16.52
C ALA A 31 8.26 4.19 15.73
N VAL A 32 7.02 4.47 16.15
CA VAL A 32 5.81 4.03 15.44
C VAL A 32 5.72 4.64 14.05
N ASP A 33 6.06 5.92 13.89
CA ASP A 33 6.05 6.58 12.58
C ASP A 33 7.08 6.00 11.61
N VAL A 34 8.25 5.59 12.12
CA VAL A 34 9.27 4.87 11.34
C VAL A 34 8.74 3.52 10.87
N GLU A 35 8.21 2.69 11.78
CA GLU A 35 7.65 1.38 11.44
C GLU A 35 6.45 1.49 10.51
N PHE A 36 5.58 2.48 10.74
CA PHE A 36 4.45 2.78 9.87
C PHE A 36 4.91 3.08 8.44
N THR A 37 5.97 3.88 8.28
CA THR A 37 6.51 4.20 6.95
C THR A 37 7.03 2.96 6.22
N GLN A 38 7.64 2.02 6.95
CA GLN A 38 8.09 0.75 6.36
C GLN A 38 6.92 -0.13 5.96
N LEU A 39 5.95 -0.34 6.86
CA LEU A 39 4.78 -1.17 6.60
C LEU A 39 3.87 -0.60 5.51
N VAL A 40 3.80 0.73 5.34
CA VAL A 40 3.09 1.35 4.20
C VAL A 40 3.72 0.94 2.86
N ARG A 41 5.05 0.81 2.79
CA ARG A 41 5.73 0.39 1.55
C ARG A 41 5.48 -1.09 1.25
N GLU A 42 5.41 -1.92 2.29
CA GLU A 42 5.19 -3.36 2.19
C GLU A 42 3.73 -3.69 1.83
N TYR A 43 2.77 -3.16 2.60
CA TYR A 43 1.35 -3.53 2.51
C TYR A 43 0.52 -2.61 1.61
N ARG A 44 1.05 -1.44 1.22
CA ARG A 44 0.41 -0.47 0.29
C ARG A 44 -1.07 -0.23 0.60
N PRO A 45 -1.41 0.27 1.81
CA PRO A 45 -2.79 0.46 2.22
C PRO A 45 -3.53 1.42 1.28
N MET A 46 -4.77 1.07 0.91
CA MET A 46 -5.66 1.94 0.15
C MET A 46 -6.84 2.40 1.00
N GLY A 47 -6.94 3.71 1.19
CA GLY A 47 -8.00 4.32 1.99
C GLY A 47 -7.74 4.28 3.49
N ARG A 48 -8.65 4.90 4.24
CA ARG A 48 -8.45 5.19 5.68
C ARG A 48 -8.47 3.94 6.55
N ALA A 49 -9.31 2.96 6.24
CA ALA A 49 -9.43 1.74 7.05
C ALA A 49 -8.13 0.91 7.03
N GLU A 50 -7.54 0.71 5.85
CA GLU A 50 -6.26 0.00 5.72
C GLU A 50 -5.11 0.79 6.35
N GLU A 51 -5.09 2.12 6.18
CA GLU A 51 -4.09 3.01 6.81
C GLU A 51 -4.10 2.89 8.34
N VAL A 52 -5.30 2.85 8.94
CA VAL A 52 -5.47 2.66 10.38
C VAL A 52 -4.93 1.29 10.81
N LEU A 53 -5.27 0.22 10.10
CA LEU A 53 -4.78 -1.13 10.43
C LEU A 53 -3.25 -1.23 10.35
N VAL A 54 -2.65 -0.63 9.32
CA VAL A 54 -1.18 -0.58 9.17
C VAL A 54 -0.54 0.23 10.30
N ARG A 55 -1.17 1.33 10.73
CA ARG A 55 -0.70 2.11 11.88
C ARG A 55 -0.84 1.34 13.20
N GLU A 56 -1.91 0.57 13.38
CA GLU A 56 -2.05 -0.33 14.54
C GLU A 56 -0.98 -1.42 14.53
N MET A 57 -0.69 -2.03 13.37
CA MET A 57 0.41 -2.99 13.23
C MET A 57 1.75 -2.37 13.66
N ALA A 58 2.06 -1.17 13.19
CA ALA A 58 3.27 -0.44 13.59
C ALA A 58 3.37 -0.24 15.11
N ARG A 59 2.25 0.12 15.77
CA ARG A 59 2.18 0.23 17.23
C ARG A 59 2.54 -1.08 17.93
N HIS A 60 2.03 -2.21 17.44
CA HIS A 60 2.34 -3.51 18.03
C HIS A 60 3.77 -3.97 17.75
N VAL A 61 4.34 -3.69 16.58
CA VAL A 61 5.75 -3.97 16.28
C VAL A 61 6.67 -3.24 17.25
N VAL A 62 6.46 -1.93 17.44
CA VAL A 62 7.26 -1.14 18.39
C VAL A 62 7.11 -1.66 19.82
N ALA A 63 5.89 -1.99 20.25
CA ALA A 63 5.65 -2.53 21.58
C ALA A 63 6.33 -3.88 21.81
N LEU A 64 6.32 -4.78 20.81
CA LEU A 64 7.01 -6.07 20.88
C LEU A 64 8.54 -5.88 20.98
N ALA A 65 9.11 -4.99 20.17
CA ALA A 65 10.54 -4.68 20.22
C ALA A 65 10.96 -4.08 21.58
N HIS A 66 10.08 -3.31 22.23
CA HIS A 66 10.33 -2.81 23.59
C HIS A 66 10.25 -3.92 24.64
N ALA A 67 9.28 -4.82 24.52
CA ALA A 67 9.15 -5.97 25.42
C ALA A 67 10.39 -6.87 25.34
N GLU A 68 10.87 -7.15 24.13
CA GLU A 68 12.08 -7.94 23.87
C GLU A 68 13.33 -7.29 24.51
N LYS A 69 13.47 -5.96 24.40
CA LYS A 69 14.57 -5.23 25.05
C LYS A 69 14.49 -5.24 26.58
N ALA A 70 13.29 -5.27 27.15
CA ALA A 70 13.08 -5.21 28.60
C ALA A 70 13.21 -6.58 29.29
N GLU A 71 12.94 -7.66 28.57
CA GLU A 71 12.89 -9.03 29.10
C GLU A 71 14.17 -9.44 29.86
N PRO A 72 15.41 -9.21 29.37
CA PRO A 72 16.62 -9.57 30.10
C PRO A 72 16.77 -8.84 31.43
N SER A 73 16.41 -7.56 31.49
CA SER A 73 16.49 -6.76 32.72
C SER A 73 15.47 -7.23 33.76
N VAL A 74 14.26 -7.60 33.32
CA VAL A 74 13.22 -8.13 34.20
C VAL A 74 13.60 -9.51 34.74
N LEU A 75 14.18 -10.37 33.89
CA LEU A 75 14.70 -11.67 34.31
C LEU A 75 15.83 -11.53 35.34
N ALA A 76 16.79 -10.62 35.09
CA ALA A 76 17.89 -10.36 36.02
C ALA A 76 17.38 -9.86 37.38
N MET A 77 16.46 -8.90 37.38
CA MET A 77 15.84 -8.38 38.61
C MET A 77 15.13 -9.48 39.40
N SER A 78 14.38 -10.34 38.71
CA SER A 78 13.67 -11.46 39.35
C SER A 78 14.65 -12.49 39.93
N ALA A 79 15.74 -12.79 39.22
CA ALA A 79 16.78 -13.71 39.68
C ALA A 79 17.50 -13.19 40.92
N THR A 80 17.84 -11.89 40.97
CA THR A 80 18.43 -11.25 42.15
C THR A 80 17.50 -11.34 43.35
N MET A 81 16.21 -11.04 43.19
CA MET A 81 15.23 -11.16 44.28
C MET A 81 15.13 -12.59 44.83
N VAL A 82 15.18 -13.62 43.97
CA VAL A 82 15.19 -15.02 44.42
C VAL A 82 16.46 -15.38 45.18
N ALA A 83 17.62 -14.87 44.73
CA ALA A 83 18.89 -15.08 45.41
C ALA A 83 18.87 -14.45 46.81
N ASP A 84 18.42 -13.21 46.93
CA ASP A 84 18.32 -12.49 48.21
C ASP A 84 17.43 -13.24 49.22
N ILE A 85 16.33 -13.87 48.75
CA ILE A 85 15.43 -14.63 49.63
C ILE A 85 16.05 -15.98 50.05
N LYS A 86 16.81 -16.64 49.17
CA LYS A 86 17.50 -17.90 49.49
C LYS A 86 18.62 -17.71 50.52
N ASP A 87 19.26 -16.56 50.53
CA ASP A 87 20.33 -16.26 51.48
C ASP A 87 19.79 -15.97 52.90
N THR A 88 18.48 -15.72 53.06
CA THR A 88 17.87 -15.36 54.35
C THR A 88 17.37 -16.53 55.21
N ASP A 89 17.15 -17.74 54.67
CA ASP A 89 16.61 -18.86 55.45
C ASP A 89 17.26 -20.22 55.13
N GLY A 90 17.60 -20.95 56.18
CA GLY A 90 18.08 -22.33 56.11
C GLY A 90 16.96 -23.31 55.72
N ASP A 91 17.06 -23.85 54.51
CA ASP A 91 16.50 -25.12 54.02
C ASP A 91 15.02 -25.41 54.34
N SER A 92 14.13 -24.53 53.87
CA SER A 92 12.69 -24.79 53.76
C SER A 92 12.31 -24.73 52.27
N GLY A 93 12.22 -25.90 51.62
CA GLY A 93 11.89 -26.00 50.18
C GLY A 93 10.53 -25.39 49.80
N LEU A 94 9.63 -25.20 50.78
CA LEU A 94 8.32 -24.57 50.59
C LEU A 94 8.43 -23.04 50.45
N ASP A 95 9.29 -22.40 51.25
CA ASP A 95 9.48 -20.95 51.24
C ASP A 95 10.21 -20.49 49.98
N SER A 96 11.16 -21.28 49.49
CA SER A 96 11.79 -21.03 48.19
C SER A 96 10.79 -21.13 47.02
N ALA A 97 9.80 -22.02 47.09
CA ALA A 97 8.76 -22.14 46.06
C ALA A 97 7.80 -20.95 46.10
N LEU A 98 7.44 -20.49 47.30
CA LEU A 98 6.59 -19.32 47.51
C LEU A 98 7.30 -18.02 47.08
N ALA A 99 8.58 -17.88 47.41
CA ALA A 99 9.44 -16.79 46.94
C ALA A 99 9.56 -16.73 45.41
N ALA A 100 9.75 -17.87 44.75
CA ALA A 100 9.78 -17.96 43.29
C ALA A 100 8.44 -17.53 42.66
N SER A 101 7.31 -17.81 43.32
CA SER A 101 5.98 -17.42 42.82
C SER A 101 5.78 -15.89 42.83
N VAL A 102 6.26 -15.19 43.85
CA VAL A 102 6.08 -13.73 43.99
C VAL A 102 7.09 -12.96 43.13
N THR A 103 8.30 -13.49 42.99
CA THR A 103 9.37 -12.87 42.16
C THR A 103 9.12 -13.03 40.67
N SER A 104 8.31 -13.99 40.24
CA SER A 104 7.95 -14.18 38.82
C SER A 104 6.87 -13.23 38.29
N ASP A 105 6.24 -12.38 39.12
CA ASP A 105 5.21 -11.43 38.65
C ASP A 105 5.74 -10.47 37.57
N GLY A 106 7.01 -10.04 37.67
CA GLY A 106 7.64 -9.20 36.66
C GLY A 106 7.76 -9.89 35.30
N THR A 107 8.22 -11.14 35.29
CA THR A 107 8.39 -11.93 34.07
C THR A 107 7.03 -12.29 33.45
N GLU A 108 6.04 -12.59 34.30
CA GLU A 108 4.69 -12.88 33.84
C GLU A 108 4.03 -11.65 33.18
N ARG A 109 4.23 -10.44 33.72
CA ARG A 109 3.73 -9.19 33.13
C ARG A 109 4.32 -8.93 31.74
N VAL A 110 5.63 -9.10 31.58
CA VAL A 110 6.29 -8.96 30.26
C VAL A 110 5.76 -10.00 29.27
N SER A 111 5.62 -11.25 29.71
CA SER A 111 5.07 -12.33 28.87
C SER A 111 3.63 -12.03 28.43
N ARG A 112 2.76 -11.61 29.37
CA ARG A 112 1.37 -11.22 29.06
C ARG A 112 1.31 -10.03 28.10
N TYR A 113 2.17 -9.03 28.29
CA TYR A 113 2.27 -7.87 27.39
C TYR A 113 2.68 -8.30 25.98
N ARG A 114 3.75 -9.10 25.84
CA ARG A 114 4.22 -9.63 24.55
C ARG A 114 3.12 -10.42 23.84
N GLN A 115 2.49 -11.38 24.53
CA GLN A 115 1.41 -12.19 23.97
C GLN A 115 0.20 -11.34 23.54
N GLY A 116 -0.14 -10.30 24.31
CA GLY A 116 -1.22 -9.37 23.97
C GLY A 116 -0.95 -8.62 22.67
N HIS A 117 0.24 -8.05 22.52
CA HIS A 117 0.64 -7.32 21.32
C HIS A 117 0.82 -8.24 20.10
N GLU A 118 1.32 -9.46 20.29
CA GLU A 118 1.44 -10.47 19.24
C GLU A 118 0.06 -10.86 18.69
N ARG A 119 -0.90 -11.17 19.58
CA ARG A 119 -2.29 -11.47 19.19
C ARG A 119 -2.93 -10.29 18.47
N ALA A 120 -2.78 -9.07 19.01
CA ALA A 120 -3.37 -7.88 18.42
C ALA A 120 -2.77 -7.54 17.04
N PHE A 121 -1.46 -7.69 16.87
CA PHE A 121 -0.79 -7.58 15.57
C PHE A 121 -1.39 -8.54 14.54
N HIS A 122 -1.53 -9.83 14.91
CA HIS A 122 -2.10 -10.82 14.00
C HIS A 122 -3.58 -10.57 13.68
N LEU A 123 -4.35 -10.03 14.62
CA LEU A 123 -5.74 -9.62 14.37
C LEU A 123 -5.82 -8.44 13.39
N ALA A 124 -4.93 -7.44 13.53
CA ALA A 124 -4.85 -6.31 12.61
C ALA A 124 -4.43 -6.77 11.21
N LEU A 125 -3.40 -7.62 11.12
CA LEU A 125 -2.93 -8.20 9.85
C LEU A 125 -4.02 -9.04 9.17
N ARG A 126 -4.74 -9.90 9.90
CA ARG A 126 -5.85 -10.69 9.34
C ARG A 126 -6.97 -9.79 8.83
N SER A 127 -7.31 -8.74 9.58
CA SER A 127 -8.31 -7.75 9.17
C SER A 127 -7.88 -7.04 7.89
N LEU A 128 -6.60 -6.65 7.78
CA LEU A 128 -6.05 -5.99 6.60
C LEU A 128 -6.09 -6.91 5.39
N VAL A 129 -5.59 -8.13 5.50
CA VAL A 129 -5.62 -9.13 4.43
C VAL A 129 -7.06 -9.42 4.01
N LYS A 130 -8.01 -9.49 4.96
CA LYS A 130 -9.43 -9.66 4.66
C LYS A 130 -10.00 -8.49 3.87
N LEU A 131 -9.68 -7.24 4.22
CA LEU A 131 -10.10 -6.06 3.45
C LEU A 131 -9.48 -6.06 2.05
N GLN A 132 -8.20 -6.39 1.94
CA GLN A 132 -7.50 -6.46 0.65
C GLN A 132 -8.02 -7.60 -0.23
N ALA A 133 -8.39 -8.74 0.37
CA ALA A 133 -9.03 -9.85 -0.32
C ALA A 133 -10.47 -9.51 -0.73
N ALA A 134 -11.24 -8.86 0.14
CA ALA A 134 -12.58 -8.36 -0.15
C ALA A 134 -12.55 -7.31 -1.28
N ARG A 135 -11.51 -6.48 -1.33
CA ARG A 135 -11.23 -5.60 -2.47
C ARG A 135 -10.88 -6.39 -3.71
N SER A 136 -10.06 -7.43 -3.60
CA SER A 136 -9.68 -8.27 -4.73
C SER A 136 -10.87 -9.07 -5.28
N SER A 137 -11.87 -9.38 -4.45
CA SER A 137 -13.14 -10.00 -4.88
C SER A 137 -14.19 -8.97 -5.31
N GLN A 138 -14.23 -7.78 -4.71
CA GLN A 138 -14.89 -6.59 -5.27
C GLN A 138 -14.21 -6.11 -6.55
N SER A 139 -13.00 -6.54 -6.85
CA SER A 139 -12.40 -6.35 -8.17
C SER A 139 -13.05 -7.22 -9.25
N GLY A 140 -13.98 -8.11 -8.88
CA GLY A 140 -14.96 -8.70 -9.79
C GLY A 140 -16.24 -7.85 -9.98
N ARG A 141 -16.40 -6.77 -9.20
CA ARG A 141 -17.41 -5.70 -9.35
C ARG A 141 -16.77 -4.35 -9.03
N CYS A 142 -15.75 -4.00 -9.80
CA CYS A 142 -15.43 -2.60 -9.93
C CYS A 142 -16.45 -2.03 -10.92
N ASP A 143 -16.97 -0.84 -10.64
CA ASP A 143 -17.29 0.10 -11.71
C ASP A 143 -15.96 0.45 -12.40
N PHE A 144 -15.49 -0.47 -13.23
CA PHE A 144 -14.32 -0.30 -14.06
C PHE A 144 -14.81 0.36 -15.34
N GLU A 145 -14.02 1.20 -15.97
CA GLU A 145 -14.22 1.59 -17.37
C GLU A 145 -14.14 0.40 -18.37
N TRP A 146 -14.16 -0.87 -17.91
CA TRP A 146 -14.37 -2.04 -18.79
C TRP A 146 -15.70 -1.91 -19.53
N ASP A 147 -16.75 -1.39 -18.88
CA ASP A 147 -18.05 -1.16 -19.54
C ASP A 147 -17.96 -0.04 -20.59
N ARG A 148 -17.04 0.92 -20.41
CA ARG A 148 -16.79 1.97 -21.40
C ARG A 148 -16.07 1.45 -22.64
N PHE A 149 -15.27 0.39 -22.51
CA PHE A 149 -14.46 -0.19 -23.58
C PHE A 149 -14.76 -1.69 -23.72
N SER A 150 -16.02 -1.97 -24.08
CA SER A 150 -16.51 -3.33 -24.24
C SER A 150 -16.15 -3.90 -25.61
N ALA A 151 -16.12 -3.04 -26.62
CA ALA A 151 -15.89 -3.36 -28.03
C ALA A 151 -14.77 -2.51 -28.66
N GLU A 152 -14.33 -2.88 -29.87
CA GLU A 152 -13.27 -2.16 -30.59
C GLU A 152 -13.75 -0.74 -30.96
N GLU A 153 -15.03 -0.60 -31.31
CA GLU A 153 -15.69 0.64 -31.70
C GLU A 153 -15.65 1.69 -30.59
N ASP A 154 -15.80 1.26 -29.33
CA ASP A 154 -15.71 2.14 -28.17
C ASP A 154 -14.29 2.76 -28.05
N CYS A 155 -13.27 1.92 -28.26
CA CYS A 155 -11.87 2.35 -28.23
C CYS A 155 -11.55 3.28 -29.40
N GLU A 156 -12.08 3.01 -30.60
CA GLU A 156 -11.93 3.88 -31.76
C GLU A 156 -12.58 5.24 -31.53
N ALA A 157 -13.83 5.27 -31.06
CA ALA A 157 -14.56 6.51 -30.78
C ALA A 157 -13.81 7.38 -29.76
N TYR A 158 -13.34 6.77 -28.67
CA TYR A 158 -12.51 7.47 -27.68
C TYR A 158 -11.22 8.02 -28.28
N LEU A 159 -10.51 7.20 -29.06
CA LEU A 159 -9.24 7.61 -29.65
C LEU A 159 -9.42 8.75 -30.66
N ILE A 160 -10.52 8.75 -31.42
CA ILE A 160 -10.88 9.82 -32.35
C ILE A 160 -11.20 11.11 -31.58
N GLU A 161 -11.97 11.03 -30.51
CA GLU A 161 -12.32 12.22 -29.73
C GLU A 161 -11.08 12.81 -29.04
N TRP A 162 -10.28 11.96 -28.41
CA TRP A 162 -8.98 12.34 -27.86
C TRP A 162 -8.05 12.92 -28.94
N ALA A 163 -8.13 12.40 -30.17
CA ALA A 163 -7.34 12.88 -31.28
C ALA A 163 -7.74 14.29 -31.74
N ARG A 164 -9.03 14.65 -31.62
CA ARG A 164 -9.60 15.93 -32.06
C ARG A 164 -9.40 17.03 -31.02
N SER A 165 -9.42 16.69 -29.73
CA SER A 165 -9.27 17.64 -28.63
C SER A 165 -7.85 18.23 -28.51
N ARG A 166 -6.88 17.67 -29.23
CA ARG A 166 -5.47 18.08 -29.14
C ARG A 166 -5.02 18.88 -30.35
N GLU A 167 -4.16 19.86 -30.10
CA GLU A 167 -3.43 20.53 -31.18
C GLU A 167 -2.50 19.52 -31.85
N ARG A 168 -2.70 19.32 -33.16
CA ARG A 168 -1.86 18.45 -33.98
C ARG A 168 -0.99 19.29 -34.90
N ARG A 169 0.28 18.93 -35.02
CA ARG A 169 1.21 19.49 -36.01
C ARG A 169 1.52 18.45 -37.06
N CYS A 170 1.49 18.86 -38.32
CA CYS A 170 1.81 17.98 -39.43
C CYS A 170 3.27 17.50 -39.32
N PRO A 171 3.54 16.18 -39.35
CA PRO A 171 4.91 15.67 -39.28
C PRO A 171 5.75 16.01 -40.51
N ARG A 172 5.12 16.35 -41.64
CA ARG A 172 5.80 16.67 -42.91
C ARG A 172 6.17 18.15 -43.04
N CYS A 173 5.29 19.06 -42.63
CA CYS A 173 5.46 20.50 -42.88
C CYS A 173 5.31 21.38 -41.63
N GLY A 174 5.05 20.80 -40.45
CA GLY A 174 4.97 21.52 -39.17
C GLY A 174 3.71 22.38 -38.96
N GLN A 175 2.86 22.55 -39.98
CA GLN A 175 1.63 23.34 -39.85
C GLN A 175 0.58 22.64 -38.98
N SER A 176 -0.19 23.41 -38.21
CA SER A 176 -1.30 22.92 -37.37
C SER A 176 -2.68 22.98 -38.03
N ARG A 177 -2.77 23.56 -39.24
CA ARG A 177 -4.04 23.65 -40.00
C ARG A 177 -4.32 22.35 -40.74
N GLY A 178 -5.47 21.75 -40.48
CA GLY A 178 -5.94 20.54 -41.15
C GLY A 178 -7.37 20.21 -40.79
N ASP A 179 -7.96 19.29 -41.53
CA ASP A 179 -9.36 18.86 -41.40
C ASP A 179 -9.44 17.39 -41.01
N TRP A 180 -10.41 17.04 -40.17
CA TRP A 180 -10.67 15.64 -39.84
C TRP A 180 -11.56 14.99 -40.92
N ILE A 181 -11.08 13.89 -41.49
CA ILE A 181 -11.80 13.08 -42.46
C ILE A 181 -12.43 11.90 -41.71
N GLY A 182 -13.70 12.07 -41.36
CA GLY A 182 -14.46 11.07 -40.58
C GLY A 182 -14.49 9.69 -41.23
N SER A 183 -14.66 9.61 -42.56
CA SER A 183 -14.74 8.34 -43.29
C SER A 183 -13.46 7.49 -43.26
N ARG A 184 -12.31 8.10 -42.92
CA ARG A 184 -11.00 7.42 -42.87
C ARG A 184 -10.35 7.48 -41.49
N CYS A 185 -11.05 8.06 -40.50
CA CYS A 185 -10.54 8.29 -39.15
C CYS A 185 -9.13 8.92 -39.14
N CYS A 186 -8.90 9.88 -40.03
CA CYS A 186 -7.62 10.53 -40.20
C CYS A 186 -7.74 12.05 -40.28
N TRP A 187 -6.67 12.72 -39.88
CA TRP A 187 -6.51 14.17 -40.03
C TRP A 187 -5.70 14.46 -41.30
N GLU A 188 -6.19 15.34 -42.17
CA GLU A 188 -5.47 15.78 -43.37
C GLU A 188 -4.93 17.20 -43.18
N CYS A 189 -3.62 17.35 -43.38
CA CYS A 189 -2.98 18.65 -43.36
C CYS A 189 -3.40 19.50 -44.57
N ARG A 190 -3.86 20.74 -44.35
CA ARG A 190 -4.22 21.67 -45.44
C ARG A 190 -3.00 22.11 -46.27
N GLY A 191 -1.82 22.22 -45.66
CA GLY A 191 -0.62 22.73 -46.33
C GLY A 191 0.05 21.73 -47.28
N CYS A 192 0.15 20.46 -46.90
CA CYS A 192 0.89 19.46 -47.68
C CYS A 192 0.11 18.18 -48.00
N LYS A 193 -1.18 18.14 -47.66
CA LYS A 193 -2.10 17.00 -47.90
C LYS A 193 -1.68 15.67 -47.27
N MET A 194 -0.73 15.70 -46.34
CA MET A 194 -0.35 14.52 -45.55
C MET A 194 -1.52 14.10 -44.67
N GLN A 195 -1.86 12.81 -44.70
CA GLN A 195 -2.88 12.21 -43.85
C GLN A 195 -2.23 11.52 -42.65
N VAL A 196 -2.80 11.74 -41.48
CA VAL A 196 -2.31 11.23 -40.20
C VAL A 196 -3.46 10.52 -39.51
N GLY A 197 -3.34 9.19 -39.36
CA GLY A 197 -4.39 8.38 -38.71
C GLY A 197 -4.49 8.64 -37.21
N MET A 198 -5.61 8.22 -36.61
CA MET A 198 -5.88 8.38 -35.17
C MET A 198 -4.80 7.80 -34.23
N ARG A 199 -4.13 6.70 -34.63
CA ARG A 199 -3.07 6.05 -33.85
C ARG A 199 -1.74 6.80 -33.85
N TRP A 200 -1.58 7.85 -34.65
CA TRP A 200 -0.31 8.56 -34.78
C TRP A 200 0.08 9.31 -33.50
N GLY A 201 1.34 9.18 -33.10
CA GLY A 201 1.90 9.78 -31.89
C GLY A 201 1.54 9.03 -30.60
N THR A 202 1.00 7.81 -30.72
CA THR A 202 0.61 6.96 -29.58
C THR A 202 1.39 5.64 -29.62
N ILE A 203 1.34 4.85 -28.55
CA ILE A 203 1.92 3.50 -28.55
C ILE A 203 1.22 2.52 -29.51
N PHE A 204 0.04 2.89 -30.01
CA PHE A 204 -0.72 2.09 -30.97
C PHE A 204 -0.20 2.24 -32.40
N GLN A 205 0.66 3.23 -32.66
CA GLN A 205 1.16 3.53 -33.98
C GLN A 205 1.91 2.34 -34.59
N GLY A 206 1.50 1.93 -35.80
CA GLY A 206 2.10 0.80 -36.51
C GLY A 206 1.76 -0.59 -35.94
N SER A 207 0.98 -0.66 -34.85
CA SER A 207 0.52 -1.94 -34.31
C SER A 207 -0.68 -2.49 -35.09
N ARG A 208 -0.65 -3.80 -35.35
CA ARG A 208 -1.79 -4.56 -35.92
C ARG A 208 -2.71 -5.16 -34.87
N LEU A 209 -2.42 -4.94 -33.58
CA LEU A 209 -3.30 -5.41 -32.53
C LEU A 209 -4.58 -4.56 -32.48
N PRO A 210 -5.71 -5.18 -32.11
CA PRO A 210 -6.94 -4.45 -31.77
C PRO A 210 -6.66 -3.41 -30.68
N LEU A 211 -7.26 -2.23 -30.78
CA LEU A 211 -7.22 -1.20 -29.74
C LEU A 211 -7.80 -1.74 -28.44
N LEU A 212 -8.83 -2.58 -28.50
CA LEU A 212 -9.41 -3.20 -27.32
C LEU A 212 -8.35 -3.96 -26.52
N ALA A 213 -7.49 -4.75 -27.18
CA ALA A 213 -6.41 -5.47 -26.51
C ALA A 213 -5.41 -4.51 -25.83
N TRP A 214 -5.08 -3.40 -26.49
CA TRP A 214 -4.22 -2.37 -25.93
C TRP A 214 -4.86 -1.65 -24.73
N PHE A 215 -6.09 -1.19 -24.86
CA PHE A 215 -6.82 -0.47 -23.82
C PHE A 215 -6.98 -1.35 -22.58
N ARG A 216 -7.41 -2.60 -22.76
CA ARG A 216 -7.50 -3.59 -21.68
C ARG A 216 -6.14 -3.80 -21.00
N ALA A 217 -5.07 -3.95 -21.77
CA ALA A 217 -3.74 -4.13 -21.19
C ALA A 217 -3.24 -2.90 -20.42
N ILE A 218 -3.46 -1.69 -20.93
CA ILE A 218 -3.12 -0.43 -20.26
C ILE A 218 -3.87 -0.33 -18.94
N LEU A 219 -5.19 -0.52 -18.98
CA LEU A 219 -6.05 -0.47 -17.80
C LEU A 219 -5.65 -1.54 -16.77
N LEU A 220 -5.32 -2.75 -17.21
CA LEU A 220 -4.82 -3.80 -16.32
C LEU A 220 -3.49 -3.40 -15.67
N GLN A 221 -2.56 -2.85 -16.44
CA GLN A 221 -1.24 -2.46 -15.95
C GLN A 221 -1.29 -1.28 -14.97
N ILE A 222 -2.22 -0.34 -15.17
CA ILE A 222 -2.43 0.81 -14.26
C ILE A 222 -3.09 0.36 -12.95
N ASN A 223 -4.11 -0.50 -13.03
CA ASN A 223 -4.93 -0.84 -11.87
C ASN A 223 -4.36 -1.98 -11.03
N PHE A 224 -3.74 -2.98 -11.66
CA PHE A 224 -3.25 -4.19 -10.99
C PHE A 224 -1.73 -4.30 -10.96
N GLY A 225 -1.02 -3.44 -11.69
CA GLY A 225 0.43 -3.51 -11.78
C GLY A 225 0.90 -4.70 -12.63
N GLU A 226 1.96 -5.37 -12.20
CA GLU A 226 2.54 -6.49 -12.96
C GLU A 226 1.68 -7.74 -12.85
N LEU A 227 1.17 -8.20 -13.99
CA LEU A 227 0.48 -9.48 -14.12
C LEU A 227 1.39 -10.50 -14.81
N GLU A 228 1.18 -11.77 -14.47
CA GLU A 228 1.82 -12.88 -15.17
C GLU A 228 1.40 -12.88 -16.65
N THR A 229 2.33 -13.24 -17.55
CA THR A 229 2.11 -13.14 -19.00
C THR A 229 0.92 -13.99 -19.46
N GLU A 230 0.72 -15.17 -18.86
CA GLU A 230 -0.39 -16.06 -19.18
C GLU A 230 -1.75 -15.50 -18.74
N GLN A 231 -1.81 -14.96 -17.52
CA GLN A 231 -3.00 -14.29 -17.00
C GLN A 231 -3.38 -13.09 -17.87
N LEU A 232 -2.39 -12.30 -18.29
CA LEU A 232 -2.63 -11.15 -19.15
C LEU A 232 -3.09 -11.57 -20.54
N SER A 233 -2.43 -12.57 -21.15
CA SER A 233 -2.80 -13.16 -22.45
C SER A 233 -4.28 -13.51 -22.52
N HIS A 234 -4.78 -14.22 -21.50
CA HIS A 234 -6.19 -14.62 -21.40
C HIS A 234 -7.13 -13.42 -21.30
N ARG A 235 -6.80 -12.42 -20.48
CA ARG A 235 -7.67 -11.25 -20.25
C ARG A 235 -7.75 -10.30 -21.45
N ILE A 236 -6.68 -10.19 -22.23
CA ILE A 236 -6.64 -9.28 -23.40
C ILE A 236 -6.95 -10.00 -24.72
N GLY A 237 -7.11 -11.33 -24.70
CA GLY A 237 -7.44 -12.12 -25.89
C GLY A 237 -6.30 -12.26 -26.90
N VAL A 238 -5.03 -12.19 -26.45
CA VAL A 238 -3.84 -12.28 -27.32
C VAL A 238 -3.05 -13.53 -26.98
N SER A 239 -3.18 -14.57 -27.80
CA SER A 239 -2.62 -15.90 -27.53
C SER A 239 -1.09 -15.99 -27.52
N ARG A 240 -0.40 -15.12 -28.29
CA ARG A 240 1.06 -15.18 -28.44
C ARG A 240 1.76 -14.46 -27.29
N ALA A 241 2.33 -15.21 -26.36
CA ALA A 241 3.07 -14.68 -25.21
C ALA A 241 4.20 -13.68 -25.58
N THR A 242 4.89 -13.88 -26.72
CA THR A 242 5.90 -12.93 -27.22
C THR A 242 5.30 -11.56 -27.57
N THR A 243 4.07 -11.54 -28.06
CA THR A 243 3.33 -10.32 -28.41
C THR A 243 2.86 -9.61 -27.15
N VAL A 244 2.33 -10.36 -26.19
CA VAL A 244 1.94 -9.85 -24.86
C VAL A 244 3.13 -9.18 -24.16
N ARG A 245 4.30 -9.84 -24.13
CA ARG A 245 5.52 -9.27 -23.52
C ARG A 245 5.96 -7.97 -24.19
N LYS A 246 5.94 -7.91 -25.53
CA LYS A 246 6.27 -6.68 -26.28
C LYS A 246 5.28 -5.56 -25.97
N LEU A 247 3.99 -5.88 -25.96
CA LEU A 247 2.91 -4.95 -25.64
C LEU A 247 3.11 -4.37 -24.22
N VAL A 248 3.38 -5.21 -23.22
CA VAL A 248 3.63 -4.78 -21.84
C VAL A 248 4.88 -3.93 -21.74
N ALA A 249 5.97 -4.32 -22.42
CA ALA A 249 7.19 -3.54 -22.45
C ALA A 249 6.96 -2.13 -23.01
N SER A 250 6.22 -2.02 -24.13
CA SER A 250 5.85 -0.72 -24.72
C SER A 250 4.99 0.13 -23.79
N ILE A 251 4.03 -0.47 -23.06
CA ILE A 251 3.22 0.25 -22.07
C ILE A 251 4.10 0.77 -20.94
N ARG A 252 4.98 -0.07 -20.39
CA ARG A 252 5.88 0.30 -19.28
C ARG A 252 6.85 1.40 -19.69
N GLU A 253 7.38 1.34 -20.90
CA GLU A 253 8.24 2.39 -21.45
C GLU A 253 7.48 3.71 -21.60
N ALA A 254 6.25 3.66 -22.13
CA ALA A 254 5.39 4.84 -22.23
C ALA A 254 5.03 5.44 -20.86
N MET A 255 4.75 4.62 -19.84
CA MET A 255 4.48 5.08 -18.48
C MET A 255 5.67 5.82 -17.85
N LYS A 256 6.90 5.48 -18.22
CA LYS A 256 8.14 6.14 -17.74
C LYS A 256 8.46 7.43 -18.49
N SER A 257 7.86 7.65 -19.66
CA SER A 257 8.13 8.83 -20.48
C SER A 257 7.49 10.08 -19.88
N PRO A 258 8.14 11.27 -19.98
CA PRO A 258 7.52 12.53 -19.59
C PRO A 258 6.26 12.86 -20.40
N ASN A 259 6.09 12.24 -21.57
CA ASN A 259 4.91 12.38 -22.43
C ASN A 259 3.93 11.21 -22.28
N SER A 260 3.92 10.52 -21.13
CA SER A 260 3.07 9.35 -20.86
C SER A 260 1.59 9.61 -21.16
N ASP A 261 1.08 10.78 -20.78
CA ASP A 261 -0.29 11.23 -21.06
C ASP A 261 -0.62 11.24 -22.56
N VAL A 262 0.36 11.54 -23.40
CA VAL A 262 0.18 11.56 -24.86
C VAL A 262 0.25 10.15 -25.43
N LEU A 263 1.25 9.39 -24.99
CA LEU A 263 1.53 8.05 -25.48
C LEU A 263 0.41 7.06 -25.13
N LEU A 264 -0.18 7.20 -23.94
CA LEU A 264 -1.26 6.37 -23.40
C LEU A 264 -2.64 7.00 -23.57
N VAL A 265 -2.73 8.03 -24.42
CA VAL A 265 -3.98 8.71 -24.79
C VAL A 265 -4.84 9.16 -23.61
N GLY A 266 -4.20 9.56 -22.50
CA GLY A 266 -4.87 10.02 -21.29
C GLY A 266 -5.45 8.92 -20.40
N LEU A 267 -5.34 7.64 -20.77
CA LEU A 267 -5.86 6.51 -19.97
C LEU A 267 -5.15 6.34 -18.61
N ASN A 268 -4.00 6.99 -18.43
CA ASN A 268 -3.23 7.02 -17.19
C ASN A 268 -3.68 8.10 -16.20
N ARG A 269 -4.57 9.01 -16.60
CA ARG A 269 -5.12 10.03 -15.71
C ARG A 269 -6.32 9.44 -14.97
N ARG A 270 -6.33 9.54 -13.64
CA ARG A 270 -7.58 9.34 -12.88
C ARG A 270 -8.55 10.46 -13.27
N PRO A 271 -9.83 10.17 -13.51
CA PRO A 271 -10.82 11.24 -13.62
C PRO A 271 -10.74 12.08 -12.35
N SER A 272 -10.39 13.35 -12.53
CA SER A 272 -10.41 14.28 -11.42
C SER A 272 -11.87 14.44 -11.01
N LEU A 273 -12.17 14.50 -9.71
CA LEU A 273 -13.52 14.74 -9.20
C LEU A 273 -14.08 16.14 -9.58
N GLN A 274 -13.47 16.84 -10.54
CA GLN A 274 -13.75 18.23 -10.89
C GLN A 274 -14.25 18.41 -12.33
N ASP A 275 -14.29 17.37 -13.17
CA ASP A 275 -14.72 17.47 -14.57
C ASP A 275 -16.23 17.24 -14.78
N SER A 276 -17.02 17.29 -13.69
CA SER A 276 -18.49 17.24 -13.73
C SER A 276 -19.09 18.61 -13.39
N SER A 277 -18.85 19.64 -14.22
CA SER A 277 -19.66 20.86 -14.33
C SER A 277 -19.24 21.68 -15.55
#